data_AF-A0A415E7K3-F1
#
_entry.id   AF-A0A415E7K3-F1
#
_cell.length_a   1.000
_cell.length_b   1.000
_cell.length_c   1.000
_cell.angle_alpha   90.00
_cell.angle_beta   90.00
_cell.angle_gamma   90.00
#
_symmetry.space_group_name_H-M   'P 1'
#
loop_
_entity.id
_entity.type
_entity.pdbx_description
1 polymer ?
#
loop_
_entity_poly.entity_id
_entity_poly.type
_entity_poly.pdbx_seq_one_letter_code
_entity_poly.pdbx_strand_id
1 'polypeptide(L)'
;MKEKIFSKRIIYVGEQEIQLKCPVCGCEEFYDRATLLNTAGMTYLGLDWANDEATNYVCRDCSYIFWFESPREKLENPEEKRDPLKELEADFTDMSEKRLRKIIESDKYNDTAKKAARNVLAKRRTEI
;
A
#
# COMPACT_ATOMS: atom_id res chain seq x y z
N MET A 1 -8.44 24.68 1.41
CA MET A 1 -8.86 23.32 1.82
C MET A 1 -9.77 22.79 0.74
N LYS A 2 -9.60 21.54 0.27
CA LYS A 2 -10.59 20.92 -0.63
C LYS A 2 -11.87 20.67 0.16
N GLU A 3 -13.01 20.95 -0.44
CA GLU A 3 -14.33 20.70 0.16
C GLU A 3 -14.56 19.20 0.28
N LYS A 4 -15.07 18.75 1.44
CA LYS A 4 -15.37 17.33 1.69
C LYS A 4 -16.77 17.05 1.15
N ILE A 5 -16.87 16.08 0.25
CA ILE A 5 -18.16 15.63 -0.28
C ILE A 5 -18.63 14.47 0.61
N PHE A 6 -19.74 14.70 1.32
CA PHE A 6 -20.38 13.67 2.12
C PHE A 6 -21.47 12.98 1.31
N SER A 7 -21.53 11.67 1.42
CA SER A 7 -22.60 10.89 0.77
C SER A 7 -22.80 9.56 1.47
N LYS A 8 -23.94 8.95 1.21
CA LYS A 8 -24.19 7.56 1.59
C LYS A 8 -23.16 6.64 0.96
N ARG A 9 -22.78 5.59 1.67
CA ARG A 9 -21.82 4.58 1.21
C ARG A 9 -22.49 3.22 1.22
N ILE A 10 -22.31 2.48 0.12
CA ILE A 10 -22.69 1.08 0.00
C ILE A 10 -21.39 0.30 -0.05
N ILE A 11 -21.33 -0.77 0.74
CA ILE A 11 -20.25 -1.75 0.70
C ILE A 11 -20.83 -3.12 0.33
N TYR A 12 -19.97 -4.00 -0.14
CA TYR A 12 -20.34 -5.36 -0.52
C TYR A 12 -19.67 -6.36 0.43
N VAL A 13 -20.45 -7.32 0.93
CA VAL A 13 -19.96 -8.45 1.72
C VAL A 13 -20.40 -9.72 1.02
N GLY A 14 -19.48 -10.34 0.26
CA GLY A 14 -19.86 -11.36 -0.72
C GLY A 14 -20.79 -10.75 -1.78
N GLU A 15 -21.98 -11.35 -1.96
CA GLU A 15 -23.02 -10.86 -2.88
C GLU A 15 -23.99 -9.86 -2.23
N GLN A 16 -23.84 -9.57 -0.93
CA GLN A 16 -24.77 -8.71 -0.19
C GLN A 16 -24.33 -7.24 -0.26
N GLU A 17 -25.25 -6.36 -0.66
CA GLU A 17 -25.12 -4.92 -0.46
C GLU A 17 -25.49 -4.51 0.96
N ILE A 18 -24.65 -3.68 1.56
CA ILE A 18 -24.88 -3.11 2.88
C ILE A 18 -24.72 -1.59 2.80
N GLN A 19 -25.76 -0.85 3.17
CA GLN A 19 -25.64 0.59 3.39
C GLN A 19 -24.90 0.84 4.70
N LEU A 20 -23.79 1.58 4.63
CA LEU A 20 -22.95 1.86 5.77
C LEU A 20 -23.67 2.77 6.77
N LYS A 21 -23.60 2.39 8.05
CA LYS A 21 -24.13 3.18 9.17
C LYS A 21 -23.09 3.28 10.27
N CYS A 22 -22.88 4.48 10.80
CA CYS A 22 -21.90 4.71 11.85
C CYS A 22 -22.31 3.95 13.12
N PRO A 23 -21.45 3.09 13.69
CA PRO A 23 -21.79 2.32 14.89
C PRO A 23 -21.83 3.20 16.15
N VAL A 24 -21.27 4.40 16.09
CA VAL A 24 -21.19 5.33 17.24
C VAL A 24 -22.41 6.25 17.32
N CYS A 25 -22.84 6.83 16.20
CA CYS A 25 -23.90 7.85 16.19
C CYS A 25 -25.07 7.53 15.25
N GLY A 26 -24.98 6.47 14.44
CA GLY A 26 -26.04 6.10 13.50
C GLY A 26 -26.10 6.93 12.21
N CYS A 27 -25.20 7.89 11.99
CA CYS A 27 -25.09 8.65 10.74
C CYS A 27 -24.86 7.73 9.52
N GLU A 28 -25.42 8.10 8.37
CA GLU A 28 -25.33 7.34 7.11
C GLU A 28 -24.44 8.02 6.06
N GLU A 29 -23.89 9.20 6.36
CA GLU A 29 -23.12 10.00 5.41
C GLU A 29 -21.65 10.13 5.80
N PHE A 30 -20.78 9.90 4.82
CA PHE A 30 -19.35 9.80 4.99
C PHE A 30 -18.62 10.53 3.86
N TYR A 31 -17.44 11.05 4.14
CA TYR A 31 -16.47 11.37 3.09
C TYR A 31 -15.38 10.29 3.04
N ASP A 32 -14.86 10.05 1.86
CA ASP A 32 -13.80 9.07 1.65
C ASP A 32 -12.41 9.70 1.60
N ARG A 33 -11.41 8.89 1.95
CA ARG A 33 -9.99 9.18 1.74
C ARG A 33 -9.22 7.88 1.67
N ALA A 34 -8.04 7.91 1.06
CA ALA A 34 -7.05 6.86 1.18
C ALA A 34 -6.08 7.15 2.34
N THR A 35 -5.59 6.10 2.99
CA THR A 35 -4.49 6.16 3.95
C THR A 35 -3.49 5.04 3.67
N LEU A 36 -2.21 5.39 3.59
CA LEU A 36 -1.12 4.44 3.45
C LEU A 36 -1.01 3.56 4.72
N LEU A 37 -0.84 2.24 4.56
CA LEU A 37 -0.72 1.25 5.65
C LEU A 37 0.73 0.89 6.03
N ASN A 38 1.68 1.75 5.66
CA ASN A 38 3.12 1.57 5.76
C ASN A 38 3.65 1.14 7.14
N THR A 39 4.69 0.30 7.13
CA THR A 39 5.69 0.25 8.21
C THR A 39 6.63 1.44 8.08
N ALA A 40 6.95 2.11 9.19
CA ALA A 40 7.69 3.38 9.23
C ALA A 40 9.03 3.41 8.47
N GLY A 41 9.62 2.24 8.17
CA GLY A 41 10.85 2.12 7.38
C GLY A 41 10.69 2.42 5.89
N MET A 42 9.52 2.20 5.27
CA MET A 42 9.36 2.24 3.80
C MET A 42 9.19 3.67 3.25
N THR A 43 8.54 4.56 4.00
CA THR A 43 8.37 5.99 3.65
C THR A 43 9.70 6.75 3.65
N TYR A 44 10.66 6.36 4.49
CA TYR A 44 12.00 6.98 4.49
C TYR A 44 12.82 6.66 3.22
N LEU A 45 12.38 5.66 2.43
CA LEU A 45 13.13 5.11 1.30
C LEU A 45 12.60 5.57 -0.07
N GLY A 46 11.49 6.32 -0.09
CA GLY A 46 10.84 6.79 -1.32
C GLY A 46 10.08 5.69 -2.06
N LEU A 47 9.69 4.63 -1.36
CA LEU A 47 8.87 3.52 -1.86
C LEU A 47 7.41 3.72 -1.46
N ASP A 48 6.90 4.95 -1.62
CA ASP A 48 5.53 5.29 -1.21
C ASP A 48 4.48 4.56 -2.06
N TRP A 49 4.86 4.12 -3.25
CA TRP A 49 4.02 3.50 -4.27
C TRP A 49 3.94 1.95 -4.14
N ALA A 50 4.74 1.33 -3.27
CA ALA A 50 4.70 -0.11 -2.95
C ALA A 50 3.85 -0.43 -1.71
N ASN A 51 3.08 0.56 -1.21
CA ASN A 51 2.35 0.42 0.05
C ASN A 51 0.90 0.01 -0.21
N ASP A 52 0.42 -0.96 0.57
CA ASP A 52 -1.01 -1.23 0.67
C ASP A 52 -1.72 0.05 1.17
N GLU A 53 -2.77 0.47 0.46
CA GLU A 53 -3.64 1.57 0.87
C GLU A 53 -4.93 1.03 1.50
N ALA A 54 -5.37 1.69 2.57
CA ALA A 54 -6.72 1.53 3.09
C ALA A 54 -7.64 2.61 2.53
N THR A 55 -8.83 2.20 2.10
CA THR A 55 -9.96 3.10 1.89
C THR A 55 -10.60 3.39 3.24
N ASN A 56 -10.76 4.68 3.56
CA ASN A 56 -11.43 5.11 4.77
C ASN A 56 -12.75 5.81 4.45
N TYR A 57 -13.78 5.52 5.22
CA TYR A 57 -15.01 6.32 5.26
C TYR A 57 -15.12 7.00 6.62
N VAL A 58 -15.11 8.33 6.61
CA VAL A 58 -15.12 9.16 7.82
C VAL A 58 -16.50 9.75 8.01
N CYS A 59 -17.12 9.43 9.16
CA CYS A 59 -18.46 9.86 9.52
C CYS A 59 -18.57 11.39 9.56
N ARG A 60 -19.64 11.93 8.97
CA ARG A 60 -19.93 13.37 9.02
C ARG A 60 -20.08 13.91 10.44
N ASP A 61 -20.84 13.21 11.28
CA ASP A 61 -21.30 13.79 12.55
C ASP A 61 -20.30 13.60 13.69
N CYS A 62 -19.68 12.41 13.83
CA CYS A 62 -18.79 12.10 14.94
C CYS A 62 -17.34 11.82 14.54
N SER A 63 -16.98 11.92 13.26
CA SER A 63 -15.64 11.62 12.73
C SER A 63 -15.12 10.20 12.97
N TYR A 64 -15.98 9.24 13.38
CA TYR A 64 -15.61 7.83 13.40
C TYR A 64 -15.15 7.37 12.01
N ILE A 65 -14.07 6.59 11.97
CA ILE A 65 -13.41 6.18 10.73
C ILE A 65 -13.57 4.68 10.55
N PHE A 66 -14.22 4.27 9.47
CA PHE A 66 -14.09 2.90 8.98
C PHE A 66 -12.77 2.76 8.21
N TRP A 67 -12.09 1.64 8.41
CA TRP A 67 -10.88 1.27 7.69
C TRP A 67 -11.16 0.00 6.90
N PHE A 68 -11.09 0.10 5.58
CA PHE A 68 -11.13 -1.03 4.68
C PHE A 68 -9.75 -1.14 4.05
N GLU A 69 -9.02 -2.22 4.33
CA GLU A 69 -7.92 -2.62 3.46
C GLU A 69 -8.49 -2.75 2.04
N SER A 70 -7.73 -2.35 1.02
CA SER A 70 -8.13 -2.62 -0.37
C SER A 70 -8.65 -4.05 -0.48
N PRO A 71 -9.76 -4.32 -1.21
CA PRO A 71 -10.17 -5.69 -1.46
C PRO A 71 -8.90 -6.40 -1.88
N ARG A 72 -8.45 -7.41 -1.12
CA ARG A 72 -7.35 -8.25 -1.58
C ARG A 72 -7.85 -8.75 -2.91
N GLU A 73 -7.32 -8.14 -3.96
CA GLU A 73 -7.73 -8.36 -5.32
C GLU A 73 -7.59 -9.87 -5.48
N LYS A 74 -8.75 -10.53 -5.45
CA LYS A 74 -8.95 -11.93 -5.71
C LYS A 74 -7.76 -12.81 -5.29
N LEU A 75 -7.89 -13.49 -4.16
CA LEU A 75 -7.26 -14.82 -3.96
C LEU A 75 -7.83 -15.85 -4.97
N GLU A 76 -7.98 -15.48 -6.25
CA GLU A 76 -8.35 -16.38 -7.34
C GLU A 76 -7.12 -17.13 -7.89
N ASN A 77 -5.91 -16.89 -7.35
CA ASN A 77 -4.76 -17.73 -7.66
C ASN A 77 -3.80 -17.92 -6.47
N PRO A 78 -4.01 -18.94 -5.61
CA PRO A 78 -3.17 -19.21 -4.43
C PRO A 78 -1.70 -19.55 -4.74
N GLU A 79 -1.37 -19.86 -5.99
CA GLU A 79 -0.02 -20.26 -6.42
C GLU A 79 0.87 -19.08 -6.84
N GLU A 80 0.30 -17.92 -7.21
CA GLU A 80 1.07 -16.69 -7.42
C GLU A 80 1.17 -15.90 -6.10
N LYS A 81 1.97 -16.43 -5.18
CA LYS A 81 2.45 -15.63 -4.04
C LYS A 81 3.20 -14.43 -4.62
N ARG A 82 2.77 -13.20 -4.31
CA ARG A 82 3.59 -11.98 -4.52
C ARG A 82 5.01 -12.30 -4.04
N ASP A 83 5.98 -12.21 -4.93
CA ASP A 83 7.40 -12.45 -4.63
C ASP A 83 8.03 -11.09 -4.32
N PRO A 84 8.19 -10.73 -3.02
CA PRO A 84 8.63 -9.38 -2.65
C PRO A 84 10.03 -9.08 -3.17
N LEU A 85 10.83 -10.11 -3.48
CA LEU A 85 12.15 -9.93 -4.06
C LEU A 85 12.05 -9.45 -5.51
N LYS A 86 11.16 -10.05 -6.33
CA LYS A 86 10.97 -9.65 -7.73
C LYS A 86 10.37 -8.26 -7.87
N GLU A 87 9.43 -7.92 -6.99
CA GLU A 87 8.84 -6.58 -6.94
C GLU A 87 9.93 -5.54 -6.64
N LEU A 88 10.67 -5.71 -5.54
CA LEU A 88 11.77 -4.81 -5.19
C LEU A 88 12.86 -4.73 -6.27
N GLU A 89 13.15 -5.81 -6.99
CA GLU A 89 14.08 -5.78 -8.12
C GLU A 89 13.56 -4.92 -9.28
N ALA A 90 12.28 -5.04 -9.64
CA ALA A 90 11.67 -4.22 -10.68
C ALA A 90 11.80 -2.73 -10.33
N ASP A 91 11.57 -2.38 -9.08
CA ASP A 91 11.62 -0.99 -8.60
C ASP A 91 13.02 -0.40 -8.62
N PHE A 92 13.99 -1.26 -8.28
CA PHE A 92 15.38 -0.88 -8.17
C PHE A 92 16.05 -0.81 -9.56
N THR A 93 15.39 -1.33 -10.59
CA THR A 93 15.90 -1.41 -11.97
C THR A 93 16.29 -0.05 -12.55
N ASP A 94 15.65 1.05 -12.14
CA ASP A 94 15.98 2.41 -12.61
C ASP A 94 16.86 3.22 -11.65
N MET A 95 17.21 2.66 -10.48
CA MET A 95 18.00 3.39 -9.48
C MET A 95 19.48 3.49 -9.86
N SER A 96 20.14 4.60 -9.53
CA SER A 96 21.58 4.72 -9.76
C SER A 96 22.38 3.69 -8.95
N GLU A 97 23.52 3.24 -9.48
CA GLU A 97 24.39 2.28 -8.78
C GLU A 97 24.79 2.79 -7.38
N LYS A 98 25.09 4.09 -7.25
CA LYS A 98 25.41 4.71 -5.96
C LYS A 98 24.28 4.53 -4.94
N ARG A 99 23.01 4.64 -5.36
CA ARG A 99 21.85 4.46 -4.48
C ARG A 99 21.65 2.99 -4.11
N LEU A 100 21.86 2.07 -5.05
CA LEU A 100 21.80 0.62 -4.80
C LEU A 100 22.88 0.15 -3.80
N ARG A 101 24.11 0.65 -3.92
CA ARG A 101 25.18 0.35 -2.95
C ARG A 101 24.84 0.86 -1.55
N LYS A 102 24.28 2.08 -1.44
CA LYS A 102 23.83 2.64 -0.17
C LYS A 102 22.74 1.78 0.49
N ILE A 103 21.85 1.16 -0.28
CA ILE A 103 20.85 0.21 0.23
C ILE A 103 21.53 -1.03 0.84
N ILE A 104 22.49 -1.60 0.11
CA ILE A 104 23.21 -2.83 0.52
C ILE A 104 23.95 -2.64 1.85
N GLU A 105 24.59 -1.49 2.03
CA GLU A 105 25.44 -1.18 3.17
C GLU A 105 24.68 -0.68 4.39
N SER A 106 23.43 -0.23 4.22
CA SER A 106 22.66 0.40 5.29
C SER A 106 21.99 -0.62 6.20
N ASP A 107 22.12 -0.43 7.51
CA ASP A 107 21.39 -1.17 8.55
C ASP A 107 19.87 -0.95 8.51
N LYS A 108 19.43 0.20 7.96
CA LYS A 108 18.01 0.57 7.82
C LYS A 108 17.19 -0.31 6.88
N TYR A 109 17.80 -1.12 6.02
CA TYR A 109 17.10 -1.96 5.06
C TYR A 109 17.10 -3.44 5.48
N ASN A 110 15.97 -4.11 5.26
CA ASN A 110 15.86 -5.55 5.47
C ASN A 110 16.67 -6.35 4.43
N ASP A 111 16.85 -7.63 4.69
CA ASP A 111 17.66 -8.50 3.83
C ASP A 111 17.09 -8.68 2.43
N THR A 112 15.76 -8.65 2.28
CA THR A 112 15.08 -8.74 0.98
C THR A 112 15.43 -7.55 0.08
N ALA A 113 15.37 -6.32 0.61
CA ALA A 113 15.76 -5.12 -0.11
C ALA A 113 17.26 -5.11 -0.44
N LYS A 114 18.12 -5.53 0.51
CA LYS A 114 19.55 -5.69 0.24
C LYS A 114 19.81 -6.72 -0.87
N LYS A 115 19.05 -7.82 -0.89
CA LYS A 115 19.15 -8.86 -1.92
C LYS A 115 18.67 -8.37 -3.28
N ALA A 116 17.54 -7.66 -3.34
CA ALA A 116 17.05 -7.04 -4.58
C ALA A 116 18.08 -6.08 -5.19
N ALA A 117 18.68 -5.20 -4.36
CA ALA A 117 19.70 -4.27 -4.82
C ALA A 117 20.95 -4.98 -5.39
N ARG A 118 21.39 -6.08 -4.75
CA ARG A 118 22.49 -6.92 -5.28
C ARG A 118 22.12 -7.56 -6.61
N ASN A 119 20.89 -8.08 -6.73
CA ASN A 119 20.42 -8.75 -7.94
C ASN A 119 20.32 -7.80 -9.12
N VAL A 120 19.81 -6.57 -8.93
CA VAL A 120 19.79 -5.54 -9.98
C VAL A 120 21.20 -5.17 -10.43
N LEU A 121 22.14 -4.96 -9.49
CA LEU A 121 23.54 -4.68 -9.85
C LEU A 121 24.19 -5.85 -10.60
N ALA A 122 23.88 -7.09 -10.22
CA ALA A 122 24.38 -8.27 -10.92
C ALA A 122 23.81 -8.39 -12.34
N LYS A 123 22.50 -8.17 -12.52
CA LYS A 123 21.83 -8.19 -13.84
C LYS A 123 22.41 -7.17 -14.81
N ARG A 124 22.65 -5.93 -14.35
CA ARG A 124 23.28 -4.88 -15.17
C ARG A 124 24.69 -5.24 -15.62
N ARG A 125 25.44 -5.99 -14.81
CA ARG A 125 26.80 -6.46 -15.17
C ARG A 125 26.80 -7.57 -16.21
N THR A 126 25.69 -8.31 -16.33
CA THR A 126 25.54 -9.39 -17.31
C THR A 126 24.90 -8.92 -18.63
N GLU A 127 24.31 -7.72 -18.65
CA GLU A 127 23.69 -7.09 -19.82
C GLU A 127 24.61 -6.11 -20.58
N ILE A 128 25.84 -5.89 -20.09
CA ILE A 128 26.93 -5.12 -20.71
C ILE A 128 27.92 -6.09 -21.36
#